data_AF-A0A356RCV4-F1
#
_entry.id   AF-A0A356RCV4-F1
#
_cell.length_a   1.000
_cell.length_b   1.000
_cell.length_c   1.000
_cell.angle_alpha   90.00
_cell.angle_beta   90.00
_cell.angle_gamma   90.00
#
_symmetry.space_group_name_H-M   'P 1'
#
loop_
_entity.id
_entity.type
_entity.pdbx_description
1 polymer ?
#
loop_
_entity_poly.entity_id
_entity_poly.type
_entity_poly.pdbx_seq_one_letter_code
_entity_poly.pdbx_strand_id
1 'polypeptide(L)' 'MCAICGVVRIGNGEPVEQSLLVQMRDSMVHRGPDSAGLFLNKHVGLGHRRLKIIDLQAGVQPMFNED' A
#
# COMPACT_ATOMS: atom_id res chain seq x y z
N MET A 1 7.82 -5.60 -11.79
CA MET A 1 6.63 -4.78 -12.09
C MET A 1 5.92 -4.52 -10.77
N CYS A 2 5.63 -3.28 -10.38
CA CYS A 2 5.01 -2.98 -9.08
C CYS A 2 3.68 -3.72 -8.80
N ALA A 3 3.24 -3.68 -7.54
CA ALA A 3 1.96 -4.22 -7.09
C ALA A 3 1.23 -3.24 -6.16
N ILE A 4 -0.10 -3.24 -6.24
CA ILE A 4 -1.01 -2.43 -5.43
C ILE A 4 -2.06 -3.37 -4.83
N CYS A 5 -2.45 -3.13 -3.59
CA CYS A 5 -3.61 -3.75 -2.94
C CYS A 5 -4.34 -2.71 -2.09
N GLY A 6 -5.58 -3.02 -1.71
CA GLY A 6 -6.30 -2.16 -0.79
C GLY A 6 -7.59 -2.80 -0.28
N VAL A 7 -8.12 -2.19 0.78
CA VAL A 7 -9.38 -2.55 1.43
C VAL A 7 -10.21 -1.29 1.58
N VAL A 8 -11.49 -1.37 1.21
CA VAL A 8 -12.48 -0.33 1.46
C VAL A 8 -13.62 -0.95 2.28
N ARG A 9 -13.92 -0.36 3.43
CA ARG A 9 -15.05 -0.73 4.30
C ARG A 9 -16.15 0.31 4.14
N ILE A 10 -17.32 -0.11 3.69
CA ILE A 10 -18.49 0.76 3.51
C ILE A 10 -19.40 0.62 4.74
N GLY A 11 -19.90 1.74 5.26
CA GLY A 11 -20.80 1.80 6.43
C GLY A 11 -20.06 1.71 7.77
N ASN A 12 -20.77 1.29 8.82
CA ASN A 12 -20.26 1.22 10.20
C ASN A 12 -19.45 -0.05 10.50
N GLY A 13 -18.77 -0.60 9.49
CA GLY A 13 -17.93 -1.79 9.66
C GLY A 13 -16.69 -1.52 10.52
N GLU A 14 -16.07 -2.60 10.99
CA GLU A 14 -14.82 -2.54 11.73
C GLU A 14 -13.72 -1.81 10.95
N PRO A 15 -12.80 -1.12 11.67
CA PRO A 15 -11.65 -0.47 11.04
C PRO A 15 -10.84 -1.41 10.16
N VAL A 16 -10.13 -0.85 9.19
CA VAL A 16 -9.17 -1.64 8.40
C VAL A 16 -8.00 -2.04 9.30
N GLU A 17 -7.76 -3.34 9.39
CA GLU A 17 -6.63 -3.90 10.14
C GLU A 17 -5.33 -3.75 9.36
N GLN A 18 -4.31 -3.14 9.99
CA GLN A 18 -3.00 -2.98 9.37
C GLN A 18 -2.36 -4.33 9.02
N SER A 19 -2.55 -5.34 9.87
CA SER A 19 -2.00 -6.68 9.69
C SER A 19 -2.52 -7.36 8.42
N LEU A 20 -3.81 -7.17 8.09
CA LEU A 20 -4.41 -7.66 6.86
C LEU A 20 -3.76 -7.01 5.63
N LEU A 21 -3.58 -5.68 5.65
CA LEU A 21 -2.93 -4.97 4.54
C LEU A 21 -1.47 -5.40 4.35
N VAL A 22 -0.72 -5.60 5.44
CA VAL A 22 0.67 -6.09 5.38
C VAL A 22 0.72 -7.46 4.70
N GLN A 23 -0.14 -8.40 5.12
CA GLN A 23 -0.20 -9.74 4.52
C GLN A 23 -0.55 -9.69 3.03
N MET A 24 -1.57 -8.91 2.65
CA MET A 24 -1.95 -8.73 1.24
C MET A 24 -0.79 -8.14 0.43
N ARG A 25 -0.18 -7.06 0.90
CA ARG A 25 0.95 -6.38 0.25
C ARG A 25 2.14 -7.32 0.05
N ASP A 26 2.54 -8.05 1.08
CA ASP A 26 3.77 -8.83 1.07
C ASP A 26 3.65 -10.16 0.32
N SER A 27 2.41 -10.67 0.12
CA SER A 27 2.16 -11.76 -0.83
C SER A 27 2.61 -11.44 -2.27
N MET A 28 2.77 -10.15 -2.59
CA MET A 28 3.17 -9.65 -3.92
C MET A 28 4.61 -9.13 -3.95
N VAL A 29 5.47 -9.52 -3.01
CA VAL A 29 6.88 -9.06 -2.94
C VAL A 29 7.65 -9.23 -4.25
N HIS A 30 7.46 -10.34 -4.95
CA HIS A 30 8.13 -10.68 -6.21
C HIS A 30 7.89 -9.66 -7.33
N ARG A 31 6.82 -8.86 -7.23
CA ARG A 31 6.48 -7.79 -8.17
C ARG A 31 7.31 -6.52 -7.89
N GLY A 32 7.43 -6.15 -6.62
CA GLY A 32 8.16 -4.97 -6.16
C GLY A 32 9.04 -5.28 -4.95
N PRO A 33 10.27 -5.80 -5.16
CA PRO A 33 11.16 -6.19 -4.07
C PRO A 33 11.81 -5.00 -3.35
N ASP A 34 11.92 -3.84 -4.01
CA ASP A 34 12.80 -2.75 -3.59
C ASP A 34 12.22 -1.88 -2.45
N SER A 35 10.90 -1.70 -2.41
CA SER A 35 10.27 -1.01 -1.27
C SER A 35 8.82 -1.42 -1.09
N ALA A 36 8.32 -1.16 0.11
CA ALA A 36 6.94 -1.34 0.50
C ALA A 36 6.40 -0.06 1.14
N GLY A 37 5.11 0.19 0.97
CA GLY A 37 4.42 1.28 1.64
C GLY A 37 2.99 0.91 1.96
N LEU A 38 2.41 1.65 2.91
CA LEU A 38 1.04 1.51 3.37
C LEU A 38 0.44 2.89 3.58
N PHE A 39 -0.85 3.00 3.31
CA PHE A 39 -1.71 4.07 3.78
C PHE A 39 -2.84 3.43 4.58
N LEU A 40 -3.14 3.96 5.76
CA LEU A 40 -4.18 3.45 6.62
C LEU A 40 -5.05 4.59 7.14
N ASN A 41 -6.35 4.49 6.90
CA ASN A 41 -7.42 5.24 7.51
C ASN A 41 -8.44 4.23 8.06
N LYS A 42 -9.35 4.68 8.93
CA LYS A 42 -10.40 3.86 9.54
C LYS A 42 -11.13 2.98 8.53
N HIS A 43 -11.53 3.53 7.39
CA HIS A 43 -12.36 2.82 6.40
C HIS A 43 -11.61 2.42 5.12
N VAL A 44 -10.37 2.89 4.95
CA VAL A 44 -9.60 2.69 3.72
C VAL A 44 -8.17 2.33 4.07
N GLY A 45 -7.69 1.25 3.45
CA GLY A 45 -6.30 0.84 3.50
C GLY A 45 -5.74 0.65 2.10
N LEU A 46 -4.54 1.15 1.84
CA LEU A 46 -3.81 0.91 0.59
C LEU A 46 -2.43 0.33 0.91
N GLY A 47 -1.94 -0.56 0.06
CA GLY A 47 -0.60 -1.11 0.15
C GLY A 47 0.07 -1.18 -1.21
N HIS A 48 1.37 -0.91 -1.24
CA HIS A 48 2.16 -0.89 -2.47
C HIS A 48 3.46 -1.68 -2.31
N ARG A 49 3.84 -2.44 -3.33
CA ARG A 49 5.17 -3.03 -3.52
C ARG A 49 5.82 -2.38 -4.75
N ARG A 50 6.98 -1.77 -4.57
CA ARG A 50 7.66 -1.00 -5.61
C ARG A 50 8.85 -1.76 -6.18
N LEU A 51 8.94 -1.76 -7.51
CA LEU A 51 10.18 -1.95 -8.25
C LEU A 51 10.65 -0.56 -8.68
N LYS A 52 11.80 -0.11 -8.19
CA LYS A 52 12.35 1.23 -8.41
C LYS A 52 13.02 1.28 -9.80
N ILE A 53 12.34 1.87 -10.78
CA ILE A 53 12.86 2.04 -12.14
C ILE A 53 13.10 3.53 -12.45
N ILE A 54 12.12 4.38 -12.16
CA ILE A 54 12.18 5.83 -12.36
C ILE A 54 12.08 6.51 -11.00
N ASP A 55 12.89 7.54 -10.79
CA ASP A 55 12.95 8.32 -9.54
C ASP A 55 13.15 7.43 -8.30
N LEU A 56 14.37 6.88 -8.21
CA LEU A 56 14.72 5.84 -7.23
C LEU A 56 14.57 6.30 -5.77
N GLN A 57 14.61 7.61 -5.52
CA GLN A 57 14.59 8.19 -4.18
C GLN A 57 13.21 8.77 -3.83
N ALA A 58 12.62 9.64 -4.66
CA ALA A 58 11.41 10.38 -4.29
C ALA A 58 10.09 9.69 -4.70
N GLY A 59 10.12 8.68 -5.57
CA GLY A 59 8.92 7.94 -6.01
C GLY A 59 8.31 6.99 -4.99
N VAL A 60 8.27 7.33 -3.69
CA VAL A 60 7.66 6.51 -2.64
C VAL A 60 6.13 6.42 -2.85
N GLN A 61 5.56 5.25 -2.54
CA GLN A 61 4.16 4.94 -2.77
C GLN A 61 3.58 4.18 -1.56
N PRO A 62 2.30 4.37 -1.16
CA PRO A 62 1.31 5.26 -1.77
C PRO A 62 1.73 6.73 -1.73
N MET A 63 1.41 7.46 -2.80
CA MET A 63 1.67 8.90 -2.92
C MET A 63 0.59 9.69 -2.18
N PHE A 64 1.02 10.72 -1.46
CA PHE A 64 0.17 11.64 -0.72
C PHE A 64 0.10 12.97 -1.47
N ASN A 65 -0.97 13.72 -1.25
CA ASN A 65 -1.05 15.13 -1.62
C ASN A 65 -0.18 15.98 -0.68
N GLU A 66 -0.14 17.28 -0.96
CA GLU A 66 0.64 18.29 -0.25
C GLU A 66 0.06 18.74 1.10
N ASP A 67 -1.15 18.30 1.43
CA ASP A 67 -1.86 18.60 2.69
C ASP A 67 -1.47 17.62 3.82
#